data_AF-A0A1L6TAU3-F1
#
_entry.id   AF-A0A1L6TAU3-F1
#
_cell.length_a   1.000
_cell.length_b   1.000
_cell.length_c   1.000
_cell.angle_alpha   90.00
_cell.angle_beta   90.00
_cell.angle_gamma   90.00
#
_symmetry.space_group_name_H-M   'P 1'
#
loop_
_entity.id
_entity.type
_entity.pdbx_description
1 polymer ?
#
loop_
_entity_poly.entity_id
_entity_poly.type
_entity_poly.pdbx_seq_one_letter_code
_entity_poly.pdbx_strand_id
1 'polypeptide(L)'
;MPVIGALTRKTRVDIEAELAAERKIAVLESRRPELKNIEVVGEDLSALDLSGVHIYNSRFMGGVRFVKSNLRNVYFNTVDMPHANLAEVCLSGALFIGVDFSYASFNEAELGELGTRIEFRECNLDHSQFKKAVMPGVHFAARTTARGANFSRAEFEDGVIMESTFDHALFKSAELQNMVIAESCLKGVSFFDVRARSIRMINVNCSQSNLIKGDFRFSDISRVIFDGSDCTDSRWNGFLVGDGGVSFKDAKLICARFRGADEDFEAVNMRGVIIDAKSFEKLPLARRREIIMCMNEEARQALQLPDLLPPELKQVVGSFFLFEKAVHEKAQQQASLPPAVTLDF
;
A
#
# COMPACT_ATOMS: atom_id res chain seq x y z
N MET A 1 22.11 -12.71 -9.15
CA MET A 1 22.98 -11.64 -8.61
C MET A 1 24.08 -11.38 -9.61
N PRO A 2 24.31 -10.13 -10.06
CA PRO A 2 25.52 -9.81 -10.81
C PRO A 2 26.73 -10.09 -9.92
N VAL A 3 27.81 -10.58 -10.51
CA VAL A 3 29.09 -10.74 -9.80
C VAL A 3 29.62 -9.34 -9.52
N ILE A 4 29.39 -8.85 -8.31
CA ILE A 4 30.03 -7.64 -7.80
C ILE A 4 31.55 -7.90 -7.90
N GLY A 5 32.30 -6.98 -8.52
CA GLY A 5 33.76 -7.07 -8.59
C GLY A 5 34.39 -7.13 -7.18
N ALA A 6 35.70 -7.34 -7.11
CA ALA A 6 36.40 -7.33 -5.82
C ALA A 6 36.12 -6.01 -5.09
N LEU A 7 35.52 -6.09 -3.90
CA LEU A 7 35.24 -4.92 -3.08
C LEU A 7 36.45 -4.54 -2.24
N THR A 8 36.68 -3.25 -2.08
CA THR A 8 37.70 -2.73 -1.17
C THR A 8 37.05 -2.29 0.13
N ARG A 9 37.47 -2.87 1.26
CA ARG A 9 36.96 -2.46 2.58
C ARG A 9 37.44 -1.05 2.93
N LYS A 10 36.52 -0.21 3.42
CA LYS A 10 36.75 1.20 3.75
C LYS A 10 36.18 1.52 5.13
N THR A 11 36.96 2.23 5.93
CA THR A 11 36.51 2.89 7.18
C THR A 11 35.94 4.27 6.87
N ARG A 12 35.32 4.93 7.86
CA ARG A 12 34.91 6.34 7.70
C ARG A 12 36.04 7.24 7.20
N VAL A 13 37.26 7.10 7.75
CA VAL A 13 38.42 7.92 7.38
C VAL A 13 38.81 7.71 5.92
N ASP A 14 38.75 6.47 5.44
CA ASP A 14 39.03 6.16 4.04
C ASP A 14 37.98 6.81 3.12
N ILE A 15 36.70 6.79 3.50
CA ILE A 15 35.61 7.42 2.75
C ILE A 15 35.78 8.94 2.70
N GLU A 16 36.09 9.59 3.82
CA GLU A 16 36.33 11.04 3.87
C GLU A 16 37.50 11.46 2.97
N ALA A 17 38.60 10.70 3.01
CA ALA A 17 39.77 10.95 2.16
C ALA A 17 39.45 10.75 0.66
N GLU A 18 38.75 9.67 0.31
CA GLU A 18 38.36 9.36 -1.07
C GLU A 18 37.38 10.41 -1.62
N LEU A 19 36.38 10.83 -0.84
CA LEU A 19 35.47 11.91 -1.20
C LEU A 19 36.20 13.23 -1.44
N ALA A 20 37.18 13.58 -0.60
CA ALA A 20 37.96 14.79 -0.77
C ALA A 20 38.80 14.77 -2.06
N ALA A 21 39.32 13.59 -2.44
CA ALA A 21 40.03 13.41 -3.71
C ALA A 21 39.07 13.47 -4.91
N GLU A 22 37.97 12.72 -4.86
CA GLU A 22 36.98 12.62 -5.93
C GLU A 22 36.30 13.96 -6.21
N ARG A 23 36.02 14.76 -5.19
CA ARG A 23 35.48 16.11 -5.39
C ARG A 23 36.44 17.02 -6.16
N LYS A 24 37.76 16.89 -5.95
CA LYS A 24 38.76 17.66 -6.72
C LYS A 24 38.81 17.19 -8.17
N ILE A 25 38.77 15.87 -8.40
CA ILE A 25 38.80 15.28 -9.74
C ILE A 25 37.52 15.65 -10.51
N ALA A 26 36.36 15.52 -9.87
CA ALA A 26 35.05 15.85 -10.41
C ALA A 26 34.97 17.28 -10.97
N VAL A 27 35.58 18.25 -10.28
CA VAL A 27 35.66 19.64 -10.74
C VAL A 27 36.51 19.77 -12.00
N LEU A 28 37.67 19.11 -12.05
CA LEU A 28 38.57 19.17 -13.21
C LEU A 28 37.98 18.48 -14.44
N GLU A 29 37.27 17.37 -14.23
CA GLU A 29 36.71 16.53 -15.30
C GLU A 29 35.27 16.88 -15.65
N SER A 30 34.67 17.88 -14.99
CA SER A 30 33.26 18.26 -15.16
C SER A 30 32.29 17.07 -14.99
N ARG A 31 32.59 16.18 -14.04
CA ARG A 31 31.75 15.02 -13.68
C ARG A 31 31.29 15.10 -12.23
N ARG A 32 30.48 14.13 -11.81
CA ARG A 32 30.10 13.96 -10.40
C ARG A 32 31.17 13.14 -9.67
N PRO A 33 31.40 13.37 -8.37
CA PRO A 33 32.29 12.54 -7.56
C PRO A 33 31.72 11.13 -7.44
N GLU A 34 32.58 10.11 -7.51
CA GLU A 34 32.14 8.72 -7.56
C GLU A 34 32.78 7.87 -6.45
N LEU A 35 32.01 6.94 -5.88
CA LEU A 35 32.54 5.83 -5.07
C LEU A 35 32.14 4.52 -5.72
N LYS A 36 33.09 3.62 -5.98
CA LYS A 36 32.85 2.39 -6.74
C LYS A 36 33.51 1.20 -6.06
N ASN A 37 32.80 0.07 -6.03
CA ASN A 37 33.34 -1.21 -5.53
C ASN A 37 33.90 -1.12 -4.10
N ILE A 38 33.21 -0.43 -3.20
CA ILE A 38 33.60 -0.31 -1.79
C ILE A 38 32.74 -1.19 -0.88
N GLU A 39 33.32 -1.61 0.23
CA GLU A 39 32.60 -2.27 1.33
C GLU A 39 32.84 -1.51 2.63
N VAL A 40 31.76 -1.08 3.27
CA VAL A 40 31.76 -0.40 4.57
C VAL A 40 30.96 -1.28 5.54
N VAL A 41 31.51 -1.57 6.72
CA VAL A 41 30.88 -2.50 7.67
C VAL A 41 30.81 -1.88 9.05
N GLY A 42 29.59 -1.59 9.53
CA GLY A 42 29.33 -1.12 10.89
C GLY A 42 29.85 0.29 11.21
N GLU A 43 30.29 1.04 10.19
CA GLU A 43 30.82 2.38 10.38
C GLU A 43 29.72 3.40 10.68
N ASP A 44 30.10 4.47 11.41
CA ASP A 44 29.26 5.64 11.58
C ASP A 44 29.65 6.71 10.56
N LEU A 45 28.86 6.85 9.49
CA LEU A 45 28.96 7.89 8.46
C LEU A 45 27.98 9.04 8.69
N SER A 46 27.45 9.20 9.92
CA SER A 46 26.53 10.28 10.28
C SER A 46 27.13 11.66 10.02
N ALA A 47 26.27 12.61 9.67
CA ALA A 47 26.58 14.00 9.33
C ALA A 47 27.57 14.20 8.16
N LEU A 48 27.89 13.14 7.40
CA LEU A 48 28.77 13.24 6.24
C LEU A 48 28.03 13.91 5.08
N ASP A 49 28.73 14.78 4.35
CA ASP A 49 28.22 15.32 3.09
C ASP A 49 28.57 14.39 1.91
N LEU A 50 27.55 13.70 1.39
CA LEU A 50 27.62 12.85 0.21
C LEU A 50 26.80 13.45 -0.95
N SER A 51 26.45 14.73 -0.86
CA SER A 51 25.62 15.36 -1.88
C SER A 51 26.25 15.29 -3.27
N GLY A 52 25.44 14.89 -4.25
CA GLY A 52 25.86 14.72 -5.64
C GLY A 52 26.83 13.55 -5.89
N VAL A 53 27.14 12.73 -4.89
CA VAL A 53 28.03 11.57 -5.06
C VAL A 53 27.30 10.45 -5.79
N HIS A 54 27.97 9.80 -6.73
CA HIS A 54 27.47 8.61 -7.38
C HIS A 54 28.15 7.37 -6.81
N ILE A 55 27.36 6.45 -6.23
CA ILE A 55 27.85 5.21 -5.63
C ILE A 55 27.39 4.02 -6.46
N TYR A 56 28.35 3.19 -6.87
CA TYR A 56 28.10 2.05 -7.74
C TYR A 56 28.64 0.75 -7.13
N ASN A 57 27.90 -0.34 -7.27
CA ASN A 57 28.38 -1.70 -6.99
C ASN A 57 29.06 -1.83 -5.61
N SER A 58 28.43 -1.28 -4.59
CA SER A 58 29.04 -1.12 -3.26
C SER A 58 28.17 -1.76 -2.17
N ARG A 59 28.76 -2.04 -1.00
CA ARG A 59 28.03 -2.59 0.14
C ARG A 59 28.25 -1.78 1.41
N PHE A 60 27.17 -1.52 2.13
CA PHE A 60 27.16 -0.89 3.44
C PHE A 60 26.45 -1.83 4.42
N MET A 61 27.23 -2.69 5.08
CA MET A 61 26.74 -3.81 5.89
C MET A 61 26.85 -3.51 7.39
N GLY A 62 26.18 -4.33 8.21
CA GLY A 62 26.31 -4.22 9.67
C GLY A 62 25.63 -2.98 10.26
N GLY A 63 24.61 -2.43 9.59
CA GLY A 63 23.84 -1.30 10.08
C GLY A 63 24.58 0.03 10.04
N VAL A 64 25.32 0.29 8.95
CA VAL A 64 26.02 1.57 8.73
C VAL A 64 25.08 2.74 9.00
N ARG A 65 25.57 3.74 9.74
CA ARG A 65 24.77 4.90 10.15
C ARG A 65 25.06 6.07 9.22
N PHE A 66 24.00 6.68 8.70
CA PHE A 66 24.01 7.90 7.88
C PHE A 66 23.18 9.00 8.55
N VAL A 67 23.01 8.95 9.87
CA VAL A 67 22.08 9.84 10.57
C VAL A 67 22.45 11.29 10.30
N LYS A 68 21.49 12.11 9.84
CA LYS A 68 21.70 13.52 9.48
C LYS A 68 22.72 13.77 8.35
N SER A 69 23.11 12.74 7.61
CA SER A 69 23.99 12.90 6.45
C SER A 69 23.24 13.60 5.31
N ASN A 70 23.98 14.39 4.53
CA ASN A 70 23.43 15.05 3.36
C ASN A 70 23.57 14.13 2.14
N LEU A 71 22.45 13.57 1.68
CA LEU A 71 22.36 12.67 0.53
C LEU A 71 21.63 13.34 -0.65
N ARG A 72 21.56 14.68 -0.68
CA ARG A 72 20.93 15.43 -1.79
C ARG A 72 21.57 15.08 -3.13
N ASN A 73 20.76 14.84 -4.15
CA ASN A 73 21.19 14.51 -5.51
C ASN A 73 22.16 13.32 -5.60
N VAL A 74 22.14 12.42 -4.62
CA VAL A 74 22.97 11.22 -4.64
C VAL A 74 22.42 10.24 -5.68
N TYR A 75 23.31 9.47 -6.30
CA TYR A 75 22.93 8.41 -7.23
C TYR A 75 23.48 7.08 -6.74
N PHE A 76 22.63 6.18 -6.27
CA PHE A 76 23.04 4.83 -5.87
C PHE A 76 22.54 3.83 -6.90
N ASN A 77 23.45 3.05 -7.47
CA ASN A 77 23.13 1.99 -8.41
C ASN A 77 23.79 0.69 -7.96
N THR A 78 22.96 -0.36 -7.82
CA THR A 78 23.39 -1.69 -7.38
C THR A 78 24.19 -1.64 -6.09
N VAL A 79 23.58 -1.08 -5.05
CA VAL A 79 24.18 -0.94 -3.71
C VAL A 79 23.42 -1.78 -2.70
N ASP A 80 24.12 -2.56 -1.89
CA ASP A 80 23.51 -3.29 -0.78
C ASP A 80 23.65 -2.47 0.51
N MET A 81 22.54 -2.09 1.15
CA MET A 81 22.51 -1.32 2.40
C MET A 81 21.47 -1.84 3.40
N PRO A 82 21.34 -3.16 3.62
CA PRO A 82 20.34 -3.69 4.53
C PRO A 82 20.64 -3.20 5.95
N HIS A 83 19.58 -2.91 6.71
CA HIS A 83 19.65 -2.40 8.09
C HIS A 83 20.33 -1.02 8.24
N ALA A 84 20.63 -0.30 7.15
CA ALA A 84 21.23 1.03 7.25
C ALA A 84 20.34 2.00 8.05
N ASN A 85 20.97 2.82 8.88
CA ASN A 85 20.25 3.86 9.61
C ASN A 85 20.39 5.19 8.88
N LEU A 86 19.35 5.54 8.14
CA LEU A 86 19.17 6.77 7.36
C LEU A 86 18.17 7.71 8.06
N ALA A 87 18.09 7.70 9.40
CA ALA A 87 17.22 8.60 10.13
C ALA A 87 17.65 10.06 9.93
N GLU A 88 16.67 10.97 9.78
CA GLU A 88 16.90 12.41 9.63
C GLU A 88 17.86 12.78 8.46
N VAL A 89 18.03 11.92 7.45
CA VAL A 89 18.80 12.26 6.24
C VAL A 89 18.04 13.25 5.37
N CYS A 90 18.78 14.00 4.54
CA CYS A 90 18.20 14.75 3.45
C CYS A 90 18.44 14.06 2.10
N LEU A 91 17.36 13.76 1.38
CA LEU A 91 17.39 12.97 0.15
C LEU A 91 16.86 13.71 -1.09
N SER A 92 16.72 15.04 -1.02
CA SER A 92 16.17 15.82 -2.14
C SER A 92 16.93 15.56 -3.44
N GLY A 93 16.22 15.12 -4.48
CA GLY A 93 16.80 14.80 -5.79
C GLY A 93 17.56 13.47 -5.87
N ALA A 94 17.50 12.61 -4.84
CA ALA A 94 18.21 11.34 -4.85
C ALA A 94 17.58 10.31 -5.80
N LEU A 95 18.43 9.51 -6.44
CA LEU A 95 18.03 8.43 -7.33
C LEU A 95 18.67 7.11 -6.89
N PHE A 96 17.81 6.15 -6.56
CA PHE A 96 18.16 4.79 -6.16
C PHE A 96 17.70 3.81 -7.23
N ILE A 97 18.64 3.01 -7.74
CA ILE A 97 18.37 1.95 -8.73
C ILE A 97 18.95 0.64 -8.23
N GLY A 98 18.09 -0.36 -8.01
CA GLY A 98 18.55 -1.69 -7.61
C GLY A 98 19.23 -1.72 -6.24
N VAL A 99 18.78 -0.87 -5.31
CA VAL A 99 19.37 -0.75 -3.97
C VAL A 99 18.61 -1.63 -2.98
N ASP A 100 19.33 -2.39 -2.16
CA ASP A 100 18.74 -3.13 -1.04
C ASP A 100 18.74 -2.28 0.23
N PHE A 101 17.56 -1.79 0.58
CA PHE A 101 17.24 -1.06 1.81
C PHE A 101 16.38 -1.89 2.77
N SER A 102 16.39 -3.23 2.64
CA SER A 102 15.61 -4.08 3.54
C SER A 102 15.97 -3.81 4.99
N TYR A 103 14.95 -3.68 5.84
CA TYR A 103 15.07 -3.32 7.26
C TYR A 103 15.79 -1.98 7.56
N ALA A 104 16.05 -1.13 6.55
CA ALA A 104 16.65 0.19 6.77
C ALA A 104 15.69 1.13 7.50
N SER A 105 16.22 2.15 8.17
CA SER A 105 15.41 3.17 8.85
C SER A 105 15.62 4.54 8.21
N PHE A 106 14.55 5.10 7.66
CA PHE A 106 14.37 6.47 7.16
C PHE A 106 13.43 7.26 8.08
N ASN A 107 13.37 6.93 9.37
CA ASN A 107 12.47 7.62 10.28
C ASN A 107 12.82 9.10 10.35
N GLU A 108 11.79 9.94 10.27
CA GLU A 108 11.94 11.40 10.32
C GLU A 108 12.90 11.95 9.24
N ALA A 109 13.13 11.19 8.15
CA ALA A 109 13.92 11.66 7.02
C ALA A 109 13.16 12.74 6.24
N GLU A 110 13.89 13.78 5.84
CA GLU A 110 13.42 14.82 4.94
C GLU A 110 13.77 14.41 3.52
N LEU A 111 12.82 13.77 2.88
CA LEU A 111 13.07 13.05 1.65
C LEU A 111 13.12 14.01 0.45
N GLY A 112 12.44 15.15 0.48
CA GLY A 112 12.49 16.11 -0.62
C GLY A 112 12.12 17.53 -0.24
N GLU A 113 12.48 18.46 -1.13
CA GLU A 113 11.93 19.81 -1.21
C GLU A 113 10.87 19.83 -2.33
N LEU A 114 9.84 20.68 -2.23
CA LEU A 114 8.82 20.81 -3.28
C LEU A 114 9.48 21.08 -4.66
N GLY A 115 9.13 20.24 -5.64
CA GLY A 115 9.71 20.31 -7.00
C GLY A 115 10.97 19.46 -7.22
N THR A 116 11.52 18.83 -6.18
CA THR A 116 12.55 17.79 -6.33
C THR A 116 11.91 16.41 -6.35
N ARG A 117 12.44 15.52 -7.20
CA ARG A 117 11.94 14.15 -7.33
C ARG A 117 12.91 13.18 -6.70
N ILE A 118 12.39 12.28 -5.88
CA ILE A 118 13.15 11.18 -5.28
C ILE A 118 12.67 9.92 -5.97
N GLU A 119 13.60 9.07 -6.38
CA GLU A 119 13.24 7.89 -7.15
C GLU A 119 13.82 6.63 -6.52
N PHE A 120 12.93 5.70 -6.17
CA PHE A 120 13.26 4.31 -5.86
C PHE A 120 12.82 3.46 -7.05
N ARG A 121 13.79 2.96 -7.81
CA ARG A 121 13.57 2.05 -8.95
C ARG A 121 14.20 0.70 -8.64
N GLU A 122 13.45 -0.37 -8.82
CA GLU A 122 13.95 -1.74 -8.60
C GLU A 122 14.56 -1.94 -7.19
N CYS A 123 14.13 -1.13 -6.21
CA CYS A 123 14.69 -1.17 -4.86
C CYS A 123 13.95 -2.18 -3.98
N ASN A 124 14.66 -2.75 -3.02
CA ASN A 124 14.07 -3.56 -1.95
C ASN A 124 13.96 -2.71 -0.68
N LEU A 125 12.74 -2.36 -0.28
CA LEU A 125 12.42 -1.61 0.94
C LEU A 125 11.66 -2.48 1.94
N ASP A 126 11.69 -3.81 1.79
CA ASP A 126 10.91 -4.71 2.64
C ASP A 126 11.30 -4.52 4.12
N HIS A 127 10.30 -4.38 4.98
CA HIS A 127 10.41 -4.14 6.43
C HIS A 127 11.13 -2.84 6.85
N SER A 128 11.43 -1.95 5.92
CA SER A 128 12.02 -0.64 6.21
C SER A 128 11.08 0.26 7.04
N GLN A 129 11.64 1.27 7.69
CA GLN A 129 10.91 2.17 8.58
C GLN A 129 10.96 3.61 8.04
N PHE A 130 9.81 4.20 7.76
CA PHE A 130 9.61 5.56 7.25
C PHE A 130 8.69 6.37 8.19
N LYS A 131 8.72 6.09 9.50
CA LYS A 131 7.79 6.72 10.45
C LYS A 131 8.04 8.23 10.45
N LYS A 132 6.96 9.01 10.26
CA LYS A 132 7.00 10.48 10.18
C LYS A 132 7.98 11.04 9.14
N ALA A 133 8.33 10.26 8.12
CA ALA A 133 9.14 10.77 7.02
C ALA A 133 8.31 11.73 6.17
N VAL A 134 8.94 12.79 5.66
CA VAL A 134 8.31 13.81 4.79
C VAL A 134 8.81 13.62 3.37
N MET A 135 7.93 13.17 2.47
CA MET A 135 8.27 12.63 1.14
C MET A 135 7.51 13.33 0.00
N PRO A 136 7.68 14.65 -0.21
CA PRO A 136 7.09 15.31 -1.37
C PRO A 136 7.75 14.78 -2.65
N GLY A 137 6.95 14.52 -3.69
CA GLY A 137 7.45 14.09 -5.00
C GLY A 137 8.22 12.77 -4.99
N VAL A 138 7.93 11.86 -4.05
CA VAL A 138 8.58 10.53 -4.03
C VAL A 138 7.99 9.61 -5.09
N HIS A 139 8.83 8.86 -5.79
CA HIS A 139 8.42 7.88 -6.78
C HIS A 139 8.98 6.49 -6.44
N PHE A 140 8.09 5.56 -6.14
CA PHE A 140 8.37 4.14 -6.09
C PHE A 140 7.92 3.52 -7.41
N ALA A 141 8.87 3.04 -8.21
CA ALA A 141 8.58 2.57 -9.56
C ALA A 141 9.39 1.32 -9.91
N ALA A 142 9.05 0.72 -11.07
CA ALA A 142 9.81 -0.35 -11.69
C ALA A 142 10.09 -1.51 -10.72
N ARG A 143 9.04 -2.19 -10.24
CA ARG A 143 9.14 -3.38 -9.38
C ARG A 143 9.80 -3.14 -8.02
N THR A 144 9.75 -1.92 -7.52
CA THR A 144 10.15 -1.64 -6.13
C THR A 144 9.24 -2.41 -5.17
N THR A 145 9.83 -2.96 -4.11
CA THR A 145 9.10 -3.69 -3.06
C THR A 145 9.23 -2.96 -1.74
N ALA A 146 8.16 -2.92 -0.95
CA ALA A 146 8.11 -2.33 0.37
C ALA A 146 7.21 -3.16 1.31
N ARG A 147 7.34 -4.49 1.25
CA ARG A 147 6.49 -5.40 2.02
C ARG A 147 6.69 -5.21 3.51
N GLY A 148 5.60 -5.03 4.26
CA GLY A 148 5.68 -4.80 5.69
C GLY A 148 6.43 -3.51 6.10
N ALA A 149 6.72 -2.61 5.15
CA ALA A 149 7.38 -1.34 5.44
C ALA A 149 6.44 -0.43 6.25
N ASN A 150 7.01 0.42 7.10
CA ASN A 150 6.24 1.22 8.04
C ASN A 150 6.29 2.72 7.71
N PHE A 151 5.24 3.21 7.07
CA PHE A 151 4.99 4.62 6.73
C PHE A 151 4.04 5.30 7.72
N SER A 152 3.95 4.82 8.97
CA SER A 152 3.00 5.39 9.94
C SER A 152 3.33 6.86 10.19
N ARG A 153 2.31 7.73 10.09
CA ARG A 153 2.39 9.19 10.21
C ARG A 153 3.34 9.85 9.21
N ALA A 154 3.71 9.17 8.13
CA ALA A 154 4.46 9.78 7.05
C ALA A 154 3.57 10.76 6.26
N GLU A 155 4.21 11.74 5.64
CA GLU A 155 3.58 12.77 4.84
C GLU A 155 4.03 12.62 3.38
N PHE A 156 3.07 12.44 2.48
CA PHE A 156 3.27 12.34 1.04
C PHE A 156 2.50 13.47 0.36
N GLU A 157 3.17 14.14 -0.55
CA GLU A 157 2.58 15.18 -1.42
C GLU A 157 3.06 14.92 -2.84
N ASP A 158 2.14 14.83 -3.80
CA ASP A 158 2.45 14.60 -5.23
C ASP A 158 3.32 13.36 -5.51
N GLY A 159 3.21 12.34 -4.67
CA GLY A 159 3.97 11.09 -4.79
C GLY A 159 3.35 10.07 -5.76
N VAL A 160 4.18 9.14 -6.24
CA VAL A 160 3.78 8.06 -7.15
C VAL A 160 4.24 6.68 -6.64
N ILE A 161 3.33 5.71 -6.63
CA ILE A 161 3.63 4.29 -6.51
C ILE A 161 3.13 3.61 -7.79
N MET A 162 4.05 3.04 -8.58
CA MET A 162 3.70 2.45 -9.88
C MET A 162 4.40 1.11 -10.09
N GLU A 163 3.68 0.11 -10.59
CA GLU A 163 4.25 -1.21 -10.89
C GLU A 163 5.04 -1.81 -9.71
N SER A 164 4.53 -1.65 -8.49
CA SER A 164 5.27 -1.92 -7.25
C SER A 164 4.47 -2.79 -6.27
N THR A 165 5.15 -3.35 -5.26
CA THR A 165 4.53 -4.21 -4.23
C THR A 165 4.71 -3.63 -2.83
N PHE A 166 3.60 -3.35 -2.16
CA PHE A 166 3.49 -2.76 -0.82
C PHE A 166 2.64 -3.63 0.10
N ASP A 167 2.62 -4.95 -0.14
CA ASP A 167 1.85 -5.90 0.67
C ASP A 167 2.19 -5.77 2.16
N HIS A 168 1.17 -5.72 3.00
CA HIS A 168 1.29 -5.56 4.46
C HIS A 168 1.98 -4.27 4.93
N ALA A 169 2.22 -3.29 4.05
CA ALA A 169 2.76 -2.01 4.44
C ALA A 169 1.82 -1.26 5.40
N LEU A 170 2.37 -0.42 6.26
CA LEU A 170 1.64 0.27 7.32
C LEU A 170 1.62 1.78 7.05
N PHE A 171 0.48 2.33 6.66
CA PHE A 171 0.23 3.76 6.45
C PHE A 171 -0.64 4.36 7.56
N LYS A 172 -0.50 3.85 8.79
CA LYS A 172 -1.34 4.25 9.92
C LYS A 172 -1.22 5.76 10.18
N SER A 173 -2.35 6.46 10.14
CA SER A 173 -2.42 7.92 10.33
C SER A 173 -1.47 8.71 9.40
N ALA A 174 -1.14 8.17 8.23
CA ALA A 174 -0.35 8.88 7.22
C ALA A 174 -1.20 9.90 6.45
N GLU A 175 -0.54 10.89 5.86
CA GLU A 175 -1.17 11.87 4.98
C GLU A 175 -0.73 11.63 3.53
N LEU A 176 -1.70 11.37 2.65
CA LEU A 176 -1.49 11.09 1.23
C LEU A 176 -2.20 12.16 0.40
N GLN A 177 -1.50 13.24 0.07
CA GLN A 177 -2.04 14.33 -0.73
C GLN A 177 -1.61 14.16 -2.19
N ASN A 178 -2.57 14.21 -3.11
CA ASN A 178 -2.36 14.08 -4.57
C ASN A 178 -1.55 12.84 -4.99
N MET A 179 -1.60 11.78 -4.20
CA MET A 179 -0.84 10.57 -4.50
C MET A 179 -1.46 9.82 -5.67
N VAL A 180 -0.61 9.30 -6.56
CA VAL A 180 -0.98 8.34 -7.61
C VAL A 180 -0.43 6.97 -7.27
N ILE A 181 -1.32 5.98 -7.15
CA ILE A 181 -0.97 4.57 -7.00
C ILE A 181 -1.55 3.84 -8.22
N ALA A 182 -0.70 3.21 -9.03
CA ALA A 182 -1.15 2.54 -10.25
C ALA A 182 -0.47 1.18 -10.44
N GLU A 183 -1.18 0.22 -11.02
CA GLU A 183 -0.61 -1.06 -11.46
C GLU A 183 0.15 -1.79 -10.34
N SER A 184 -0.36 -1.74 -9.10
CA SER A 184 0.40 -2.12 -7.90
C SER A 184 -0.35 -3.10 -7.00
N CYS A 185 0.41 -3.83 -6.18
CA CYS A 185 -0.13 -4.80 -5.21
C CYS A 185 0.09 -4.30 -3.78
N LEU A 186 -1.00 -4.09 -3.05
CA LEU A 186 -1.08 -3.56 -1.69
C LEU A 186 -1.92 -4.51 -0.81
N LYS A 187 -1.77 -5.83 -0.96
CA LYS A 187 -2.58 -6.80 -0.21
C LYS A 187 -2.28 -6.71 1.27
N GLY A 188 -3.31 -6.71 2.11
CA GLY A 188 -3.15 -6.62 3.55
C GLY A 188 -2.55 -5.30 4.04
N VAL A 189 -2.56 -4.25 3.22
CA VAL A 189 -2.05 -2.94 3.62
C VAL A 189 -2.90 -2.36 4.76
N SER A 190 -2.27 -1.62 5.67
CA SER A 190 -2.98 -0.91 6.73
C SER A 190 -3.04 0.59 6.44
N PHE A 191 -4.18 1.03 5.93
CA PHE A 191 -4.61 2.42 5.82
C PHE A 191 -5.45 2.89 7.02
N PHE A 192 -5.26 2.29 8.20
CA PHE A 192 -5.95 2.72 9.42
C PHE A 192 -5.78 4.21 9.68
N ASP A 193 -6.88 4.95 9.79
CA ASP A 193 -6.89 6.39 10.07
C ASP A 193 -6.10 7.24 9.05
N VAL A 194 -5.92 6.75 7.83
CA VAL A 194 -5.21 7.51 6.77
C VAL A 194 -6.03 8.71 6.30
N ARG A 195 -5.35 9.80 5.92
CA ARG A 195 -5.94 10.92 5.18
C ARG A 195 -5.51 10.85 3.73
N ALA A 196 -6.37 10.36 2.85
CA ALA A 196 -6.05 10.08 1.45
C ALA A 196 -7.14 10.63 0.51
N ARG A 197 -7.44 11.93 0.66
CA ARG A 197 -8.47 12.62 -0.12
C ARG A 197 -7.95 12.95 -1.51
N SER A 198 -8.78 12.77 -2.53
CA SER A 198 -8.45 13.12 -3.92
C SER A 198 -7.20 12.42 -4.45
N ILE A 199 -6.90 11.23 -3.92
CA ILE A 199 -5.85 10.37 -4.47
C ILE A 199 -6.37 9.65 -5.71
N ARG A 200 -5.45 9.08 -6.48
CA ARG A 200 -5.77 8.21 -7.61
C ARG A 200 -5.17 6.83 -7.37
N MET A 201 -6.02 5.83 -7.23
CA MET A 201 -5.68 4.41 -7.18
C MET A 201 -6.27 3.74 -8.43
N ILE A 202 -5.42 3.32 -9.38
CA ILE A 202 -5.86 2.69 -10.63
C ILE A 202 -5.26 1.31 -10.78
N ASN A 203 -6.11 0.30 -10.97
CA ASN A 203 -5.68 -1.09 -11.14
C ASN A 203 -4.79 -1.56 -9.98
N VAL A 204 -5.30 -1.40 -8.76
CA VAL A 204 -4.57 -1.68 -7.52
C VAL A 204 -5.25 -2.82 -6.77
N ASN A 205 -4.45 -3.78 -6.30
CA ASN A 205 -4.97 -4.83 -5.43
C ASN A 205 -4.77 -4.46 -3.95
N CYS A 206 -5.84 -4.05 -3.29
CA CYS A 206 -5.90 -3.75 -1.85
C CYS A 206 -6.71 -4.81 -1.08
N SER A 207 -6.74 -6.07 -1.51
CA SER A 207 -7.52 -7.10 -0.83
C SER A 207 -6.98 -7.39 0.58
N GLN A 208 -7.87 -7.82 1.48
CA GLN A 208 -7.57 -8.18 2.88
C GLN A 208 -6.96 -7.05 3.72
N SER A 209 -7.23 -5.81 3.34
CA SER A 209 -6.59 -4.63 3.91
C SER A 209 -7.37 -4.05 5.08
N ASN A 210 -6.70 -3.26 5.91
CA ASN A 210 -7.30 -2.50 7.00
C ASN A 210 -7.45 -1.03 6.58
N LEU A 211 -8.66 -0.59 6.28
CA LEU A 211 -9.02 0.78 5.91
C LEU A 211 -9.87 1.46 6.98
N ILE A 212 -9.86 0.95 8.21
CA ILE A 212 -10.70 1.46 9.31
C ILE A 212 -10.40 2.95 9.51
N LYS A 213 -11.46 3.79 9.56
CA LYS A 213 -11.39 5.25 9.72
C LYS A 213 -10.64 6.01 8.61
N GLY A 214 -10.23 5.34 7.52
CA GLY A 214 -9.58 6.00 6.40
C GLY A 214 -10.49 7.00 5.69
N ASP A 215 -9.91 8.10 5.22
CA ASP A 215 -10.61 9.14 4.46
C ASP A 215 -10.16 9.14 2.99
N PHE A 216 -11.01 8.58 2.11
CA PHE A 216 -10.79 8.41 0.66
C PHE A 216 -11.79 9.23 -0.17
N ARG A 217 -12.27 10.35 0.38
CA ARG A 217 -13.26 11.19 -0.33
C ARG A 217 -12.66 11.74 -1.62
N PHE A 218 -13.47 11.79 -2.67
CA PHE A 218 -13.10 12.32 -3.99
C PHE A 218 -11.94 11.59 -4.68
N SER A 219 -11.63 10.38 -4.22
CA SER A 219 -10.54 9.59 -4.78
C SER A 219 -11.02 8.79 -5.99
N ASP A 220 -10.17 8.72 -7.00
CA ASP A 220 -10.35 7.79 -8.11
C ASP A 220 -9.86 6.42 -7.66
N ILE A 221 -10.75 5.43 -7.67
CA ILE A 221 -10.46 4.05 -7.27
C ILE A 221 -10.78 3.06 -8.40
N SER A 222 -10.63 3.51 -9.65
CA SER A 222 -10.90 2.71 -10.83
C SER A 222 -10.13 1.38 -10.80
N ARG A 223 -10.84 0.26 -10.97
CA ARG A 223 -10.23 -1.10 -10.99
C ARG A 223 -9.52 -1.48 -9.69
N VAL A 224 -9.92 -0.92 -8.55
CA VAL A 224 -9.34 -1.30 -7.26
C VAL A 224 -10.10 -2.47 -6.64
N ILE A 225 -9.34 -3.42 -6.09
CA ILE A 225 -9.88 -4.61 -5.38
C ILE A 225 -9.71 -4.41 -3.88
N PHE A 226 -10.80 -4.30 -3.14
CA PHE A 226 -10.86 -4.23 -1.66
C PHE A 226 -11.46 -5.50 -1.04
N ASP A 227 -11.36 -6.64 -1.73
CA ASP A 227 -11.99 -7.88 -1.31
C ASP A 227 -11.51 -8.33 0.08
N GLY A 228 -12.44 -8.67 0.98
CA GLY A 228 -12.13 -9.12 2.34
C GLY A 228 -11.52 -8.04 3.25
N SER A 229 -11.55 -6.77 2.84
CA SER A 229 -10.97 -5.66 3.61
C SER A 229 -11.92 -5.16 4.71
N ASP A 230 -11.36 -4.59 5.78
CA ASP A 230 -12.12 -3.89 6.81
C ASP A 230 -12.13 -2.39 6.53
N CYS A 231 -13.26 -1.86 6.10
CA CYS A 231 -13.50 -0.44 5.83
C CYS A 231 -14.39 0.19 6.91
N THR A 232 -14.41 -0.33 8.13
CA THR A 232 -15.25 0.22 9.21
C THR A 232 -14.96 1.71 9.45
N ASP A 233 -15.99 2.54 9.61
CA ASP A 233 -15.89 4.00 9.82
C ASP A 233 -15.17 4.80 8.70
N SER A 234 -14.88 4.18 7.56
CA SER A 234 -14.21 4.84 6.43
C SER A 234 -15.12 5.83 5.70
N ARG A 235 -14.51 6.75 4.94
CA ARG A 235 -15.22 7.78 4.16
C ARG A 235 -14.88 7.67 2.68
N TRP A 236 -15.90 7.46 1.86
CA TRP A 236 -15.77 7.29 0.41
C TRP A 236 -16.53 8.34 -0.39
N ASN A 237 -17.19 9.32 0.25
CA ASN A 237 -18.05 10.27 -0.48
C ASN A 237 -17.34 10.91 -1.69
N GLY A 238 -17.99 10.86 -2.86
CA GLY A 238 -17.49 11.41 -4.12
C GLY A 238 -16.39 10.59 -4.79
N PHE A 239 -16.14 9.34 -4.40
CA PHE A 239 -15.21 8.47 -5.11
C PHE A 239 -15.61 8.28 -6.59
N LEU A 240 -14.62 8.02 -7.44
CA LEU A 240 -14.81 7.73 -8.86
C LEU A 240 -14.43 6.28 -9.12
N VAL A 241 -15.18 5.60 -10.01
CA VAL A 241 -14.91 4.20 -10.41
C VAL A 241 -14.40 4.07 -11.85
N GLY A 242 -14.52 5.13 -12.65
CA GLY A 242 -14.10 5.15 -14.05
C GLY A 242 -14.75 4.04 -14.89
N ASP A 243 -14.02 3.55 -15.88
CA ASP A 243 -14.49 2.52 -16.84
C ASP A 243 -14.29 1.07 -16.36
N GLY A 244 -13.89 0.87 -15.10
CA GLY A 244 -13.41 -0.42 -14.62
C GLY A 244 -14.04 -0.84 -13.29
N GLY A 245 -14.25 -2.15 -13.12
CA GLY A 245 -14.93 -2.70 -11.96
C GLY A 245 -14.17 -2.50 -10.64
N VAL A 246 -14.84 -1.94 -9.64
CA VAL A 246 -14.35 -1.84 -8.26
C VAL A 246 -14.94 -2.99 -7.46
N SER A 247 -14.16 -3.62 -6.58
CA SER A 247 -14.66 -4.75 -5.80
C SER A 247 -14.51 -4.53 -4.30
N PHE A 248 -15.61 -4.71 -3.57
CA PHE A 248 -15.67 -4.75 -2.11
C PHE A 248 -16.18 -6.13 -1.65
N LYS A 249 -15.92 -7.19 -2.44
CA LYS A 249 -16.47 -8.51 -2.15
C LYS A 249 -16.03 -8.98 -0.76
N ASP A 250 -16.95 -9.48 0.04
CA ASP A 250 -16.68 -9.96 1.41
C ASP A 250 -16.05 -8.89 2.35
N ALA A 251 -16.09 -7.61 1.97
CA ALA A 251 -15.54 -6.52 2.77
C ALA A 251 -16.51 -6.10 3.88
N LYS A 252 -15.95 -5.52 4.95
CA LYS A 252 -16.71 -4.95 6.07
C LYS A 252 -16.87 -3.45 5.90
N LEU A 253 -18.11 -2.98 5.75
CA LEU A 253 -18.49 -1.59 5.50
C LEU A 253 -19.32 -0.98 6.66
N ILE A 254 -19.13 -1.47 7.88
CA ILE A 254 -19.85 -0.97 9.06
C ILE A 254 -19.53 0.51 9.30
N CYS A 255 -20.55 1.35 9.43
CA CYS A 255 -20.45 2.80 9.57
C CYS A 255 -19.72 3.52 8.42
N ALA A 256 -19.44 2.82 7.31
CA ALA A 256 -18.77 3.40 6.16
C ALA A 256 -19.69 4.42 5.45
N ARG A 257 -19.10 5.51 4.95
CA ARG A 257 -19.87 6.59 4.34
C ARG A 257 -19.72 6.59 2.83
N PHE A 258 -20.81 6.28 2.16
CA PHE A 258 -20.99 6.38 0.72
C PHE A 258 -22.04 7.47 0.43
N ARG A 259 -21.61 8.56 -0.22
CA ARG A 259 -22.49 9.60 -0.79
C ARG A 259 -21.83 10.14 -2.05
N GLY A 260 -22.41 9.92 -3.22
CA GLY A 260 -21.88 10.37 -4.51
C GLY A 260 -22.35 9.47 -5.66
N ALA A 261 -22.84 10.09 -6.73
CA ALA A 261 -23.38 9.57 -8.00
C ALA A 261 -23.93 8.13 -8.01
N ASP A 262 -25.26 8.01 -8.01
CA ASP A 262 -25.99 6.74 -8.16
C ASP A 262 -25.61 5.97 -9.45
N GLU A 263 -25.08 6.65 -10.48
CA GLU A 263 -24.71 6.07 -11.78
C GLU A 263 -23.42 5.22 -11.73
N ASP A 264 -22.48 5.54 -10.83
CA ASP A 264 -21.17 4.87 -10.76
C ASP A 264 -21.19 3.57 -9.93
N PHE A 265 -22.23 3.36 -9.13
CA PHE A 265 -22.34 2.19 -8.25
C PHE A 265 -22.66 0.88 -8.99
N GLU A 266 -23.14 0.94 -10.23
CA GLU A 266 -23.48 -0.27 -11.00
C GLU A 266 -22.26 -1.16 -11.26
N ALA A 267 -21.09 -0.55 -11.41
CA ALA A 267 -19.82 -1.24 -11.66
C ALA A 267 -19.14 -1.77 -10.37
N VAL A 268 -19.74 -1.56 -9.20
CA VAL A 268 -19.15 -1.95 -7.91
C VAL A 268 -19.67 -3.31 -7.47
N ASN A 269 -18.78 -4.29 -7.33
CA ASN A 269 -19.08 -5.61 -6.77
C ASN A 269 -19.19 -5.53 -5.24
N MET A 270 -20.38 -5.82 -4.71
CA MET A 270 -20.71 -5.77 -3.27
C MET A 270 -21.12 -7.12 -2.70
N ARG A 271 -20.83 -8.22 -3.41
CA ARG A 271 -21.21 -9.56 -2.96
C ARG A 271 -20.59 -9.90 -1.60
N GLY A 272 -21.40 -10.42 -0.68
CA GLY A 272 -20.92 -10.89 0.63
C GLY A 272 -20.51 -9.79 1.61
N VAL A 273 -20.73 -8.52 1.28
CA VAL A 273 -20.40 -7.39 2.14
C VAL A 273 -21.13 -7.47 3.48
N ILE A 274 -20.40 -7.16 4.57
CA ILE A 274 -20.93 -6.98 5.91
C ILE A 274 -21.17 -5.49 6.14
N ILE A 275 -22.42 -5.06 6.29
CA ILE A 275 -22.81 -3.64 6.35
C ILE A 275 -23.95 -3.42 7.37
N ASP A 276 -23.94 -2.27 8.04
CA ASP A 276 -24.98 -1.89 9.00
C ASP A 276 -26.20 -1.26 8.28
N ALA A 277 -27.36 -1.27 8.93
CA ALA A 277 -28.61 -0.78 8.35
C ALA A 277 -28.51 0.67 7.84
N LYS A 278 -27.86 1.56 8.59
CA LYS A 278 -27.76 2.99 8.25
C LYS A 278 -26.89 3.24 7.03
N SER A 279 -25.86 2.43 6.82
CA SER A 279 -25.01 2.49 5.63
C SER A 279 -25.71 1.82 4.44
N PHE A 280 -26.37 0.69 4.67
CA PHE A 280 -27.12 -0.07 3.67
C PHE A 280 -28.25 0.74 3.02
N GLU A 281 -29.04 1.47 3.81
CA GLU A 281 -30.16 2.30 3.32
C GLU A 281 -29.74 3.38 2.31
N LYS A 282 -28.46 3.77 2.32
CA LYS A 282 -27.91 4.79 1.42
C LYS A 282 -27.44 4.22 0.08
N LEU A 283 -27.41 2.90 -0.07
CA LEU A 283 -26.99 2.26 -1.31
C LEU A 283 -28.13 2.25 -2.35
N PRO A 284 -27.80 2.35 -3.65
CA PRO A 284 -28.78 2.15 -4.73
C PRO A 284 -29.54 0.83 -4.59
N LEU A 285 -30.80 0.80 -5.04
CA LEU A 285 -31.68 -0.37 -4.87
C LEU A 285 -31.10 -1.65 -5.50
N ALA A 286 -30.43 -1.54 -6.64
CA ALA A 286 -29.76 -2.67 -7.30
C ALA A 286 -28.70 -3.32 -6.40
N ARG A 287 -27.86 -2.52 -5.73
CA ARG A 287 -26.82 -3.02 -4.81
C ARG A 287 -27.44 -3.62 -3.54
N ARG A 288 -28.50 -3.00 -3.01
CA ARG A 288 -29.24 -3.56 -1.87
C ARG A 288 -29.78 -4.96 -2.16
N ARG A 289 -30.36 -5.17 -3.36
CA ARG A 289 -30.84 -6.49 -3.80
C ARG A 289 -29.71 -7.50 -3.93
N GLU A 290 -28.61 -7.12 -4.57
CA GLU A 290 -27.44 -7.99 -4.72
C GLU A 290 -26.89 -8.46 -3.38
N ILE A 291 -26.69 -7.52 -2.44
CA ILE A 291 -26.21 -7.81 -1.09
C ILE A 291 -27.13 -8.84 -0.44
N ILE A 292 -28.44 -8.57 -0.38
CA ILE A 292 -29.45 -9.47 0.23
C ILE A 292 -29.37 -10.90 -0.31
N MET A 293 -29.25 -11.07 -1.63
CA MET A 293 -29.23 -12.39 -2.27
C MET A 293 -27.95 -13.19 -1.97
N CYS A 294 -26.91 -12.54 -1.45
CA CYS A 294 -25.60 -13.14 -1.20
C CYS A 294 -25.16 -13.07 0.27
N MET A 295 -26.06 -12.71 1.20
CA MET A 295 -25.69 -12.53 2.61
C MET A 295 -25.41 -13.87 3.30
N ASN A 296 -24.24 -13.97 3.93
CA ASN A 296 -23.95 -14.98 4.94
C ASN A 296 -24.58 -14.60 6.30
N GLU A 297 -24.50 -15.49 7.28
CA GLU A 297 -25.06 -15.28 8.62
C GLU A 297 -24.48 -14.04 9.34
N GLU A 298 -23.18 -13.78 9.20
CA GLU A 298 -22.54 -12.60 9.81
C GLU A 298 -23.11 -11.28 9.25
N ALA A 299 -23.26 -11.20 7.92
CA ALA A 299 -23.87 -10.06 7.27
C ALA A 299 -25.33 -9.86 7.71
N ARG A 300 -26.10 -10.95 7.88
CA ARG A 300 -27.50 -10.89 8.35
C ARG A 300 -27.60 -10.30 9.75
N GLN A 301 -26.73 -10.76 10.65
CA GLN A 301 -26.66 -10.26 12.02
C GLN A 301 -26.28 -8.78 12.07
N ALA A 302 -25.29 -8.37 11.26
CA ALA A 302 -24.85 -6.99 11.19
C ALA A 302 -25.96 -6.03 10.70
N LEU A 303 -26.78 -6.46 9.75
CA LEU A 303 -27.85 -5.64 9.18
C LEU A 303 -29.11 -5.57 10.08
N GLN A 304 -29.25 -6.47 11.07
CA GLN A 304 -30.44 -6.57 11.93
C GLN A 304 -31.73 -6.76 11.09
N LEU A 305 -31.66 -7.71 10.15
CA LEU A 305 -32.56 -7.87 9.00
C LEU A 305 -34.09 -8.01 9.22
N PRO A 306 -34.67 -8.33 10.39
CA PRO A 306 -36.13 -8.45 10.50
C PRO A 306 -36.91 -7.12 10.50
N ASP A 307 -36.38 -6.04 11.07
CA ASP A 307 -37.20 -4.87 11.42
C ASP A 307 -37.10 -3.68 10.45
N LEU A 308 -36.03 -3.60 9.66
CA LEU A 308 -35.62 -2.37 8.93
C LEU A 308 -35.77 -2.44 7.40
N LEU A 309 -36.32 -3.51 6.84
CA LEU A 309 -36.49 -3.60 5.38
C LEU A 309 -37.53 -2.60 4.86
N PRO A 310 -37.21 -1.80 3.83
CA PRO A 310 -38.22 -1.07 3.06
C PRO A 310 -39.31 -2.03 2.55
N PRO A 311 -40.58 -1.60 2.46
CA PRO A 311 -41.68 -2.45 2.02
C PRO A 311 -41.40 -3.18 0.69
N GLU A 312 -40.68 -2.54 -0.24
CA GLU A 312 -40.35 -3.15 -1.53
C GLU A 312 -39.35 -4.32 -1.42
N LEU A 313 -38.51 -4.33 -0.37
CA LEU A 313 -37.54 -5.40 -0.13
C LEU A 313 -38.09 -6.49 0.80
N LYS A 314 -39.14 -6.22 1.59
CA LYS A 314 -39.80 -7.24 2.44
C LYS A 314 -40.34 -8.42 1.61
N GLN A 315 -40.88 -8.18 0.42
CA GLN A 315 -41.34 -9.26 -0.49
C GLN A 315 -40.19 -10.11 -1.04
N VAL A 316 -39.09 -9.46 -1.45
CA VAL A 316 -37.90 -10.16 -1.97
C VAL A 316 -37.27 -11.01 -0.87
N VAL A 317 -37.08 -10.42 0.31
CA VAL A 317 -36.50 -11.10 1.46
C VAL A 317 -37.41 -12.21 1.98
N GLY A 318 -38.72 -11.97 2.08
CA GLY A 318 -39.69 -13.00 2.47
C GLY A 318 -39.67 -14.19 1.51
N SER A 319 -39.62 -13.95 0.20
CA SER A 319 -39.55 -15.02 -0.81
C SER A 319 -38.21 -15.76 -0.78
N PHE A 320 -37.11 -15.04 -0.55
CA PHE A 320 -35.77 -15.61 -0.44
C PHE A 320 -35.63 -16.49 0.81
N PHE A 321 -36.11 -16.04 1.97
CA PHE A 321 -36.06 -16.85 3.20
C PHE A 321 -36.99 -18.07 3.13
N LEU A 322 -38.16 -17.94 2.52
CA LEU A 322 -39.02 -19.10 2.24
C LEU A 322 -38.31 -20.10 1.31
N PHE A 323 -37.57 -19.62 0.32
CA PHE A 323 -36.77 -20.45 -0.56
C PHE A 323 -35.59 -21.12 0.16
N GLU A 324 -34.79 -20.39 0.96
CA GLU A 324 -33.71 -20.99 1.76
C GLU A 324 -34.23 -22.03 2.74
N LYS A 325 -35.33 -21.73 3.43
CA LYS A 325 -35.98 -22.68 4.34
C LYS A 325 -36.40 -23.93 3.60
N ALA A 326 -37.02 -23.80 2.41
CA ALA A 326 -37.41 -24.93 1.58
C ALA A 326 -36.19 -25.74 1.08
N VAL A 327 -35.08 -25.08 0.73
CA VAL A 327 -33.83 -25.75 0.34
C VAL A 327 -33.22 -26.51 1.52
N HIS A 328 -33.20 -25.91 2.71
CA HIS A 328 -32.66 -26.52 3.92
C HIS A 328 -33.51 -27.71 4.39
N GLU A 329 -34.84 -27.57 4.36
CA GLU A 329 -35.79 -28.65 4.63
C GLU A 329 -35.63 -29.80 3.65
N LYS A 330 -35.43 -29.50 2.35
CA LYS A 330 -35.20 -30.51 1.32
C LYS A 330 -33.86 -31.22 1.47
N ALA A 331 -32.81 -30.50 1.89
CA ALA A 331 -31.50 -31.08 2.20
C ALA A 331 -31.55 -31.99 3.45
N GLN A 332 -32.28 -31.59 4.50
CA GLN A 332 -32.50 -32.44 5.67
C GLN A 332 -33.33 -33.69 5.34
N GLN A 333 -34.36 -33.55 4.50
CA GLN A 333 -35.14 -34.70 4.01
C GLN A 333 -34.28 -35.68 3.21
N GLN A 334 -33.39 -35.19 2.34
CA GLN A 334 -32.44 -36.04 1.61
C GLN A 334 -31.40 -36.72 2.51
N ALA A 335 -30.92 -36.05 3.56
CA ALA A 335 -30.00 -36.63 4.54
C ALA A 335 -30.65 -37.67 5.47
N SER A 336 -31.98 -37.65 5.58
CA SER A 336 -32.77 -38.61 6.39
C SER A 336 -33.19 -39.87 5.65
N LEU A 337 -32.89 -39.98 4.34
CA LEU A 337 -33.13 -41.21 3.58
C LEU A 337 -32.12 -42.29 4.03
N PRO A 338 -32.58 -43.49 4.42
CA PRO A 338 -31.66 -44.58 4.72
C PRO A 338 -30.81 -44.92 3.48
N PRO A 339 -29.55 -45.37 3.64
CA PRO A 339 -28.71 -45.73 2.51
C PRO A 339 -29.43 -46.75 1.63
N ALA A 340 -29.39 -46.53 0.32
CA ALA A 340 -30.02 -47.41 -0.66
C ALA A 340 -29.58 -48.85 -0.40
N VAL A 341 -30.55 -49.74 -0.15
CA VAL A 341 -30.32 -51.18 -0.05
C VAL A 341 -29.81 -51.63 -1.42
N THR A 342 -28.53 -51.95 -1.51
CA THR A 342 -27.95 -52.70 -2.62
C THR A 342 -28.57 -54.10 -2.59
N LEU A 343 -29.50 -54.35 -3.51
CA LEU A 343 -29.93 -55.70 -3.84
C LEU A 343 -28.85 -56.32 -4.74
N ASP A 344 -27.98 -57.12 -4.15
CA ASP A 344 -27.14 -58.06 -4.89
C ASP A 344 -28.04 -59.14 -5.50
N PHE A 345 -28.00 -59.27 -6.82
CA PHE A 345 -28.56 -60.39 -7.58
C PHE A 345 -27.44 -61.14 -8.29
#